data_AF-A0A947P069-F1
#
_entry.id   AF-A0A947P069-F1
#
_cell.length_a   1.000
_cell.length_b   1.000
_cell.length_c   1.000
_cell.angle_alpha   90.00
_cell.angle_beta   90.00
_cell.angle_gamma   90.00
#
_symmetry.space_group_name_H-M   'P 1'
#
loop_
_entity.id
_entity.type
_entity.pdbx_description
1 polymer ?
#
loop_
_entity_poly.entity_id
_entity_poly.type
_entity_poly.pdbx_seq_one_letter_code
_entity_poly.pdbx_strand_id
1 'polypeptide(L)'
;MELKTIVLPKRYNYIGVFLTLRCTLGCSYCINHYDALDCREHQLDAEEWLHGLNRLTTRDDLPITLQGGEPTLHPDFYTIVNGLRPDLPTDLLTNLQFDVDEFMTRISPDRFKREAPYASIRVSFHPERMEIGALKEKVLKLMANGYSVGIWGVNHPAHVDQVEGACRECRDSGIDFRIKEFLGEYNGRFWGTYSYPGSLSKKDNAPVQCRTSELLIGPGGNLHRCHSDLYGGRQPYGSLLDPALVVEDIFRPCDAYGFCNPCDVKTKTNRFQEFGHTSVDIRFSENEGSMEGMPS
;
A
#
# COMPACT_ATOMS: atom_id res chain seq x y z
N MET A 1 -17.73 27.16 -1.02
CA MET A 1 -18.73 26.10 -0.76
C MET A 1 -18.05 25.12 0.18
N GLU A 2 -18.57 24.88 1.38
CA GLU A 2 -17.95 23.92 2.31
C GLU A 2 -17.97 22.52 1.67
N LEU A 3 -16.80 21.87 1.61
CA LEU A 3 -16.69 20.53 1.06
C LEU A 3 -17.36 19.53 2.00
N LYS A 4 -18.05 18.55 1.43
CA LYS A 4 -18.60 17.46 2.21
C LYS A 4 -17.48 16.59 2.76
N THR A 5 -17.66 16.21 4.02
CA THR A 5 -16.90 15.15 4.69
C THR A 5 -17.05 13.84 3.92
N ILE A 6 -15.94 13.12 3.75
CA ILE A 6 -15.87 11.81 3.10
C ILE A 6 -15.88 10.75 4.19
N VAL A 7 -16.98 10.00 4.30
CA VAL A 7 -17.11 8.89 5.25
C VAL A 7 -16.81 7.58 4.55
N LEU A 8 -15.90 6.79 5.12
CA LEU A 8 -15.53 5.49 4.54
C LEU A 8 -16.46 4.36 5.01
N PRO A 9 -16.82 3.42 4.12
CA PRO A 9 -17.60 2.25 4.51
C PRO A 9 -16.89 1.41 5.57
N LYS A 10 -17.65 0.83 6.51
CA LYS A 10 -17.11 0.05 7.65
C LYS A 10 -16.17 -1.10 7.24
N ARG A 11 -16.35 -1.68 6.04
CA ARG A 11 -15.50 -2.77 5.56
C ARG A 11 -14.10 -2.32 5.14
N TYR A 12 -13.85 -1.03 4.87
CA TYR A 12 -12.55 -0.58 4.36
C TYR A 12 -11.41 -0.88 5.32
N ASN A 13 -10.42 -1.65 4.86
CA ASN A 13 -9.27 -2.14 5.60
C ASN A 13 -8.00 -1.30 5.42
N TYR A 14 -7.97 -0.45 4.40
CA TYR A 14 -6.76 0.30 4.08
C TYR A 14 -7.07 1.64 3.41
N ILE A 15 -6.28 2.67 3.75
CA ILE A 15 -6.22 3.94 3.02
C ILE A 15 -4.78 4.10 2.54
N GLY A 16 -4.57 3.94 1.24
CA GLY A 16 -3.29 4.13 0.58
C GLY A 16 -3.23 5.46 -0.15
N VAL A 17 -2.38 6.38 0.31
CA VAL A 17 -2.13 7.68 -0.34
C VAL A 17 -0.79 7.63 -1.03
N PHE A 18 -0.80 7.61 -2.35
CA PHE A 18 0.38 7.51 -3.19
C PHE A 18 0.85 8.93 -3.56
N LEU A 19 1.59 9.59 -2.65
CA LEU A 19 2.04 10.97 -2.86
C LEU A 19 2.86 11.11 -4.16
N THR A 20 3.67 10.11 -4.47
CA THR A 20 4.47 10.03 -5.69
C THR A 20 4.77 8.56 -6.00
N LEU A 21 4.82 8.20 -7.27
CA LEU A 21 5.29 6.87 -7.70
C LEU A 21 6.81 6.84 -7.95
N ARG A 22 7.49 7.98 -7.87
CA ARG A 22 8.96 8.06 -7.94
C ARG A 22 9.59 7.40 -6.72
N CYS A 23 10.71 6.73 -6.91
CA CYS A 23 11.50 6.09 -5.86
C CYS A 23 13.00 6.30 -6.14
N THR A 24 13.80 6.41 -5.09
CA THR A 24 15.28 6.44 -5.20
C THR A 24 15.89 5.06 -5.46
N LEU A 25 15.11 3.99 -5.25
CA LEU A 25 15.55 2.62 -5.43
C LEU A 25 15.00 2.03 -6.73
N GLY A 26 15.80 1.19 -7.40
CA GLY A 26 15.39 0.39 -8.56
C GLY A 26 15.36 -1.11 -8.24
N CYS A 27 14.51 -1.54 -7.31
CA CYS A 27 14.45 -2.94 -6.85
C CYS A 27 13.89 -3.87 -7.93
N SER A 28 14.53 -5.01 -8.18
CA SER A 28 14.15 -5.94 -9.26
C SER A 28 12.76 -6.58 -9.05
N TYR A 29 12.34 -6.69 -7.79
CA TYR A 29 11.10 -7.34 -7.36
C TYR A 29 10.03 -6.35 -6.87
N CYS A 30 10.17 -5.05 -7.16
CA CYS A 30 9.22 -4.04 -6.67
C CYS A 30 7.82 -4.31 -7.22
N ILE A 31 6.85 -4.45 -6.32
CA ILE A 31 5.46 -4.74 -6.70
C ILE A 31 4.79 -3.59 -7.47
N ASN A 32 5.29 -2.36 -7.32
CA ASN A 32 4.79 -1.22 -8.08
C ASN A 32 5.07 -1.41 -9.59
N HIS A 33 6.19 -2.06 -9.93
CA HIS A 33 6.56 -2.38 -11.32
C HIS A 33 5.92 -3.67 -11.85
N TYR A 34 4.99 -4.29 -11.10
CA TYR A 34 4.27 -5.46 -11.58
C TYR A 34 3.44 -5.12 -12.83
N ASP A 35 2.84 -3.94 -12.83
CA ASP A 35 2.20 -3.32 -13.99
C ASP A 35 3.15 -2.26 -14.60
N ALA A 36 2.91 -1.87 -15.86
CA ALA A 36 3.65 -0.78 -16.47
C ALA A 36 3.22 0.56 -15.82
N LEU A 37 3.97 0.99 -14.80
CA LEU A 37 3.69 2.22 -14.05
C LEU A 37 3.47 3.42 -14.98
N ASP A 38 2.27 3.99 -14.94
CA ASP A 38 2.03 5.28 -15.58
C ASP A 38 2.45 6.42 -14.64
N CYS A 39 3.64 6.98 -14.88
CA CYS A 39 4.17 8.10 -14.12
C CYS A 39 3.83 9.47 -14.74
N ARG A 40 2.91 9.55 -15.71
CA ARG A 40 2.59 10.79 -16.45
C ARG A 40 1.50 11.63 -15.80
N GLU A 41 0.89 11.16 -14.70
CA GLU A 41 -0.14 11.90 -14.00
C GLU A 41 0.41 13.20 -13.39
N HIS A 42 -0.42 14.25 -13.44
CA HIS A 42 -0.19 15.45 -12.65
C HIS A 42 -0.17 15.07 -11.17
N GLN A 43 0.85 15.51 -10.44
CA GLN A 43 0.98 15.28 -9.01
C GLN A 43 0.38 16.48 -8.28
N LEU A 44 -0.54 16.23 -7.35
CA LEU A 44 -1.15 17.27 -6.54
C LEU A 44 -0.11 18.00 -5.69
N ASP A 45 -0.31 19.29 -5.47
CA ASP A 45 0.49 20.06 -4.50
C ASP A 45 -0.02 19.88 -3.06
N ALA A 46 0.67 20.52 -2.09
CA ALA A 46 0.23 20.45 -0.70
C ALA A 46 -1.18 21.02 -0.44
N GLU A 47 -1.57 22.10 -1.09
CA GLU A 47 -2.89 22.70 -0.86
C GLU A 47 -3.98 21.73 -1.27
N GLU A 48 -3.84 21.12 -2.45
CA GLU A 48 -4.77 20.14 -3.00
C GLU A 48 -4.83 18.87 -2.14
N TRP A 49 -3.68 18.33 -1.73
CA TRP A 49 -3.65 17.18 -0.82
C TRP A 49 -4.36 17.46 0.50
N LEU A 50 -4.10 18.61 1.12
CA LEU A 50 -4.70 19.00 2.39
C LEU A 50 -6.20 19.28 2.23
N HIS A 51 -6.60 19.91 1.13
CA HIS A 51 -8.00 20.17 0.79
C HIS A 51 -8.80 18.86 0.68
N GLY A 52 -8.18 17.84 0.08
CA GLY A 52 -8.77 16.52 -0.10
C GLY A 52 -8.76 15.66 1.17
N LEU A 53 -7.58 15.40 1.73
CA LEU A 53 -7.38 14.43 2.81
C LEU A 53 -8.06 14.88 4.11
N ASN A 54 -8.12 16.18 4.40
CA ASN A 54 -8.76 16.68 5.62
C ASN A 54 -10.30 16.53 5.63
N ARG A 55 -10.90 16.16 4.50
CA ARG A 55 -12.32 15.79 4.41
C ARG A 55 -12.59 14.37 4.91
N LEU A 56 -11.58 13.51 4.98
CA LEU A 56 -11.77 12.11 5.40
C LEU A 56 -12.21 12.06 6.87
N THR A 57 -13.25 11.27 7.13
CA THR A 57 -13.53 10.76 8.47
C THR A 57 -13.00 9.35 8.56
N THR A 58 -11.95 9.19 9.37
CA THR A 58 -11.35 7.89 9.61
C THR A 58 -11.48 7.49 11.09
N ARG A 59 -10.77 6.43 11.47
CA ARG A 59 -10.82 5.73 12.76
C ARG A 59 -9.41 5.27 13.11
N ASP A 60 -9.13 5.08 14.40
CA ASP A 60 -7.79 4.81 14.93
C ASP A 60 -7.11 3.57 14.33
N ASP A 61 -7.92 2.60 13.90
CA ASP A 61 -7.48 1.35 13.26
C ASP A 61 -7.54 1.39 11.71
N LEU A 62 -7.76 2.58 11.12
CA LEU A 62 -7.72 2.82 9.67
C LEU A 62 -6.91 4.10 9.37
N PRO A 63 -5.60 4.12 9.62
CA PRO A 63 -4.79 5.31 9.38
C PRO A 63 -4.70 5.67 7.89
N ILE A 64 -4.52 6.96 7.61
CA ILE A 64 -4.03 7.42 6.31
C ILE A 64 -2.59 6.94 6.17
N THR A 65 -2.33 6.04 5.22
CA THR A 65 -0.98 5.55 4.98
C THR A 65 -0.34 6.30 3.82
N LEU A 66 0.62 7.16 4.13
CA LEU A 66 1.43 7.85 3.13
C LEU A 66 2.46 6.88 2.55
N GLN A 67 2.42 6.68 1.24
CA GLN A 67 3.21 5.68 0.52
C GLN A 67 3.41 6.07 -0.95
N GLY A 68 3.81 5.09 -1.76
CA GLY A 68 3.94 5.21 -3.20
C GLY A 68 5.17 4.47 -3.69
N GLY A 69 6.02 5.16 -4.43
CA GLY A 69 7.43 4.78 -4.52
C GLY A 69 8.13 5.13 -3.21
N GLU A 70 8.62 6.36 -3.10
CA GLU A 70 9.13 6.94 -1.86
C GLU A 70 8.41 8.27 -1.57
N PRO A 71 7.47 8.31 -0.60
CA PRO A 71 6.64 9.48 -0.36
C PRO A 71 7.44 10.73 0.03
N THR A 72 8.62 10.57 0.65
CA THR A 72 9.48 11.70 1.03
C THR A 72 10.10 12.45 -0.15
N LEU A 73 10.02 11.90 -1.37
CA LEU A 73 10.41 12.60 -2.59
C LEU A 73 9.37 13.61 -3.09
N HIS A 74 8.18 13.64 -2.50
CA HIS A 74 7.21 14.68 -2.78
C HIS A 74 7.79 16.04 -2.33
N PRO A 75 7.85 17.08 -3.19
CA PRO A 75 8.46 18.37 -2.83
C PRO A 75 7.83 18.98 -1.59
N ASP A 76 6.52 18.83 -1.43
CA ASP A 76 5.78 19.33 -0.27
C ASP A 76 5.53 18.29 0.84
N PHE A 77 6.29 17.20 0.91
CA PHE A 77 6.08 16.13 1.89
C PHE A 77 5.88 16.66 3.33
N TYR A 78 6.79 17.51 3.81
CA TYR A 78 6.69 18.07 5.15
C TYR A 78 5.46 18.97 5.35
N THR A 79 5.07 19.73 4.32
CA THR A 79 3.89 20.60 4.36
C THR A 79 2.61 19.77 4.46
N ILE A 80 2.50 18.71 3.65
CA ILE A 80 1.36 17.78 3.66
C ILE A 80 1.24 17.13 5.04
N VAL A 81 2.33 16.54 5.54
CA VAL A 81 2.32 15.84 6.83
C VAL A 81 1.92 16.76 7.98
N ASN A 82 2.47 17.97 8.03
CA ASN A 82 2.17 18.94 9.10
C ASN A 82 0.81 19.63 8.95
N GLY A 83 0.27 19.74 7.75
CA GLY A 83 -1.03 20.37 7.48
C GLY A 83 -2.23 19.42 7.61
N LEU A 84 -2.01 18.11 7.65
CA LEU A 84 -3.07 17.14 7.92
C LEU A 84 -3.66 17.41 9.31
N ARG A 85 -4.99 17.31 9.41
CA ARG A 85 -5.70 17.44 10.67
C ARG A 85 -5.06 16.57 11.78
N PRO A 86 -4.87 17.10 13.00
CA PRO A 86 -4.20 16.38 14.08
C PRO A 86 -4.92 15.10 14.53
N ASP A 87 -6.24 15.03 14.34
CA ASP A 87 -7.05 13.86 14.73
C ASP A 87 -7.01 12.72 13.70
N LEU A 88 -6.37 12.92 12.54
CA LEU A 88 -6.25 11.88 11.52
C LEU A 88 -5.06 10.94 11.83
N PRO A 89 -5.29 9.68 12.25
CA PRO A 89 -4.22 8.71 12.43
C PRO A 89 -3.47 8.52 11.10
N THR A 90 -2.14 8.53 11.17
CA THR A 90 -1.29 8.51 9.97
C THR A 90 -0.15 7.52 10.14
N ASP A 91 0.10 6.75 9.09
CA ASP A 91 1.22 5.85 8.96
C ASP A 91 2.09 6.27 7.76
N LEU A 92 3.36 5.87 7.76
CA LEU A 92 4.32 6.11 6.69
C LEU A 92 4.92 4.79 6.20
N LEU A 93 4.89 4.53 4.89
CA LEU A 93 5.68 3.48 4.24
C LEU A 93 6.82 4.14 3.48
N THR A 94 8.05 3.74 3.79
CA THR A 94 9.24 4.37 3.23
C THR A 94 10.39 3.39 3.10
N ASN A 95 11.36 3.69 2.24
CA ASN A 95 12.65 3.02 2.15
C ASN A 95 13.73 3.67 3.05
N LEU A 96 13.40 4.77 3.74
CA LEU A 96 14.27 5.52 4.66
C LEU A 96 15.60 6.02 4.04
N GLN A 97 15.62 6.21 2.72
CA GLN A 97 16.76 6.77 1.97
C GLN A 97 16.72 8.31 1.94
N PHE A 98 16.56 8.93 3.10
CA PHE A 98 16.61 10.37 3.31
C PHE A 98 17.39 10.71 4.58
N ASP A 99 17.56 12.02 4.85
CA ASP A 99 18.19 12.54 6.06
C ASP A 99 17.20 12.47 7.25
N VAL A 100 17.50 11.57 8.19
CA VAL A 100 16.64 11.37 9.37
C VAL A 100 16.75 12.51 10.38
N ASP A 101 17.86 13.26 10.41
CA ASP A 101 17.97 14.43 11.27
C ASP A 101 17.07 15.55 10.76
N GLU A 102 17.10 15.85 9.46
CA GLU A 102 16.16 16.80 8.86
C GLU A 102 14.72 16.37 9.15
N PHE A 103 14.38 15.11 8.91
CA PHE A 103 13.05 14.59 9.19
C PHE A 103 12.62 14.83 10.65
N MET A 104 13.51 14.56 11.62
CA MET A 104 13.22 14.78 13.04
C MET A 104 13.07 16.25 13.43
N THR A 105 13.73 17.18 12.72
CA THR A 105 13.52 18.61 12.95
C THR A 105 12.21 19.14 12.37
N ARG A 106 11.68 18.49 11.33
CA ARG A 106 10.53 18.97 10.56
C ARG A 106 9.21 18.32 10.94
N ILE A 107 9.25 17.12 11.48
CA ILE A 107 8.08 16.31 11.84
C ILE A 107 8.14 16.01 13.34
N SER A 108 7.01 16.09 14.03
CA SER A 108 6.91 15.58 15.41
C SER A 108 6.73 14.06 15.39
N PRO A 109 7.35 13.29 16.32
CA PRO A 109 7.07 11.86 16.45
C PRO A 109 5.58 11.55 16.65
N ASP A 110 4.82 12.46 17.28
CA ASP A 110 3.37 12.28 17.52
C ASP A 110 2.55 12.20 16.23
N ARG A 111 3.09 12.70 15.11
CA ARG A 111 2.42 12.64 13.81
C ARG A 111 2.27 11.21 13.28
N PHE A 112 3.24 10.36 13.59
CA PHE A 112 3.28 8.96 13.20
C PHE A 112 3.36 8.10 14.46
N LYS A 113 2.40 8.32 15.36
CA LYS A 113 2.29 7.57 16.60
C LYS A 113 0.84 7.31 16.93
N ARG A 114 0.49 6.03 17.01
CA ARG A 114 -0.82 5.55 17.46
C ARG A 114 -0.65 4.20 18.13
N GLU A 115 -1.61 3.85 18.98
CA GLU A 115 -1.70 2.53 19.56
C GLU A 115 -2.09 1.52 18.47
N ALA A 116 -1.14 0.68 18.07
CA ALA A 116 -1.30 -0.24 16.97
C ALA A 116 -0.48 -1.52 17.19
N PRO A 117 -0.90 -2.65 16.60
CA PRO A 117 -0.16 -3.90 16.70
C PRO A 117 1.13 -3.89 15.86
N TYR A 118 1.50 -2.79 15.23
CA TYR A 118 2.71 -2.59 14.42
C TYR A 118 3.12 -1.12 14.42
N ALA A 119 4.39 -0.86 14.09
CA ALA A 119 4.92 0.50 14.02
C ALA A 119 4.24 1.38 12.95
N SER A 120 4.01 2.66 13.27
CA SER A 120 3.38 3.63 12.36
C SER A 120 4.28 4.02 11.18
N ILE A 121 5.61 4.04 11.40
CA ILE A 121 6.59 4.17 10.31
C ILE A 121 7.09 2.77 9.97
N ARG A 122 6.79 2.33 8.75
CA ARG A 122 7.11 1.00 8.23
C ARG A 122 8.17 1.11 7.16
N VAL A 123 9.39 0.76 7.54
CA VAL A 123 10.56 0.86 6.68
C VAL A 123 10.73 -0.43 5.89
N SER A 124 10.79 -0.35 4.57
CA SER A 124 11.03 -1.52 3.72
C SER A 124 12.53 -1.75 3.55
N PHE A 125 13.01 -2.92 3.99
CA PHE A 125 14.38 -3.36 3.80
C PHE A 125 14.53 -4.05 2.45
N HIS A 126 15.42 -3.51 1.61
CA HIS A 126 15.70 -4.01 0.28
C HIS A 126 17.16 -4.47 0.16
N PRO A 127 17.47 -5.78 0.34
CA PRO A 127 18.85 -6.26 0.39
C PRO A 127 19.68 -6.01 -0.88
N GLU A 128 19.04 -5.83 -2.04
CA GLU A 128 19.73 -5.45 -3.30
C GLU A 128 20.30 -4.03 -3.29
N ARG A 129 19.80 -3.18 -2.39
CA ARG A 129 20.01 -1.73 -2.41
C ARG A 129 20.42 -1.14 -1.06
N MET A 130 20.33 -1.92 0.00
CA MET A 130 20.46 -1.45 1.38
C MET A 130 21.32 -2.41 2.20
N GLU A 131 22.18 -1.84 3.03
CA GLU A 131 22.91 -2.55 4.07
C GLU A 131 22.13 -2.48 5.39
N ILE A 132 21.92 -3.63 6.04
CA ILE A 132 21.09 -3.69 7.24
C ILE A 132 21.67 -2.88 8.40
N GLY A 133 23.00 -2.87 8.59
CA GLY A 133 23.65 -2.11 9.66
C GLY A 133 23.35 -0.62 9.58
N ALA A 134 23.50 -0.03 8.39
CA ALA A 134 23.21 1.39 8.16
C ALA A 134 21.72 1.71 8.33
N LEU A 135 20.83 0.82 7.87
CA LEU A 135 19.38 0.97 8.09
C LEU A 135 19.03 0.94 9.58
N LYS A 136 19.58 -0.04 10.29
CA LYS A 136 19.38 -0.26 11.73
C LYS A 136 19.82 0.94 12.55
N GLU A 137 20.97 1.55 12.25
CA GLU A 137 21.41 2.78 12.91
C GLU A 137 20.39 3.92 12.79
N LYS A 138 19.87 4.15 11.57
CA LYS A 138 18.83 5.18 11.34
C LYS A 138 17.55 4.86 12.12
N VAL A 139 17.11 3.60 12.12
CA VAL A 139 15.90 3.16 12.83
C VAL A 139 16.05 3.33 14.33
N LEU A 140 17.16 2.90 14.93
CA LEU A 140 17.44 3.07 16.36
C LEU A 140 17.50 4.55 16.74
N LYS A 141 18.09 5.39 15.89
CA LYS A 141 18.13 6.84 16.11
C LYS A 141 16.73 7.46 16.15
N LEU A 142 15.84 7.07 15.23
CA LEU A 142 14.44 7.52 15.25
C LEU A 142 13.70 7.00 16.49
N MET A 143 13.85 5.73 16.84
CA MET A 143 13.22 5.15 18.03
C MET A 143 13.67 5.84 19.32
N ALA A 144 14.96 6.16 19.44
CA ALA A 144 15.50 6.90 20.58
C ALA A 144 14.91 8.33 20.71
N ASN A 145 14.38 8.88 19.62
CA ASN A 145 13.71 10.18 19.58
C ASN A 145 12.17 10.07 19.58
N GLY A 146 11.63 8.93 20.03
CA GLY A 146 10.20 8.76 20.29
C GLY A 146 9.34 8.33 19.11
N TYR A 147 9.95 8.05 17.95
CA TYR A 147 9.24 7.58 16.76
C TYR A 147 8.88 6.10 16.86
N SER A 148 7.69 5.74 16.36
CA SER A 148 7.25 4.36 16.23
C SER A 148 7.71 3.79 14.88
N VAL A 149 8.86 3.10 14.86
CA VAL A 149 9.51 2.60 13.64
C VAL A 149 9.72 1.09 13.69
N GLY A 150 9.42 0.41 12.59
CA GLY A 150 9.72 -1.00 12.38
C GLY A 150 10.20 -1.27 10.96
N ILE A 151 10.73 -2.46 10.73
CA ILE A 151 11.31 -2.88 9.45
C ILE A 151 10.51 -4.04 8.86
N TRP A 152 10.28 -3.99 7.56
CA TRP A 152 9.65 -5.05 6.79
C TRP A 152 10.57 -5.52 5.67
N GLY A 153 10.93 -6.80 5.68
CA GLY A 153 11.63 -7.46 4.58
C GLY A 153 10.67 -8.30 3.75
N VAL A 154 10.97 -8.47 2.46
CA VAL A 154 10.28 -9.43 1.59
C VAL A 154 11.11 -10.70 1.53
N ASN A 155 10.49 -11.87 1.72
CA ASN A 155 11.15 -13.17 1.65
C ASN A 155 11.40 -13.60 0.19
N HIS A 156 12.16 -12.79 -0.55
CA HIS A 156 12.49 -13.07 -1.93
C HIS A 156 13.44 -14.28 -1.99
N PRO A 157 13.21 -15.28 -2.86
CA PRO A 157 14.00 -16.51 -2.87
C PRO A 157 15.52 -16.31 -3.09
N ALA A 158 15.91 -15.24 -3.77
CA ALA A 158 17.32 -14.89 -3.97
C ALA A 158 18.02 -14.34 -2.70
N HIS A 159 17.25 -13.89 -1.70
CA HIS A 159 17.74 -13.07 -0.58
C HIS A 159 17.26 -13.57 0.80
N VAL A 160 16.77 -14.82 0.89
CA VAL A 160 16.18 -15.39 2.12
C VAL A 160 17.15 -15.26 3.30
N ASP A 161 18.39 -15.74 3.15
CA ASP A 161 19.38 -15.73 4.23
C ASP A 161 19.71 -14.31 4.72
N GLN A 162 19.78 -13.34 3.80
CA GLN A 162 20.05 -11.94 4.12
C GLN A 162 18.88 -11.32 4.88
N VAL A 163 17.63 -11.57 4.46
CA VAL A 163 16.43 -11.03 5.10
C VAL A 163 16.21 -11.66 6.47
N GLU A 164 16.40 -12.98 6.59
CA GLU A 164 16.28 -13.67 7.88
C GLU A 164 17.40 -13.28 8.85
N GLY A 165 18.63 -13.13 8.35
CA GLY A 165 19.76 -12.61 9.13
C GLY A 165 19.48 -11.20 9.65
N ALA A 166 19.07 -10.29 8.77
CA ALA A 166 18.67 -8.93 9.13
C ALA A 166 17.54 -8.89 10.16
N CYS A 167 16.55 -9.78 10.01
CA CYS A 167 15.43 -9.92 10.94
C CYS A 167 15.89 -10.30 12.35
N ARG A 168 16.77 -11.31 12.47
CA ARG A 168 17.37 -11.70 13.76
C ARG A 168 18.15 -10.54 14.37
N GLU A 169 19.06 -9.95 13.60
CA GLU A 169 19.93 -8.87 14.07
C GLU A 169 19.17 -7.63 14.56
N CYS A 170 18.05 -7.30 13.91
CA CYS A 170 17.19 -6.18 14.30
C CYS A 170 16.36 -6.49 15.54
N ARG A 171 15.79 -7.70 15.64
CA ARG A 171 15.01 -8.13 16.80
C ARG A 171 15.86 -8.21 18.07
N ASP A 172 17.11 -8.66 17.96
CA ASP A 172 18.07 -8.67 19.07
C ASP A 172 18.36 -7.26 19.60
N SER A 173 18.13 -6.23 18.78
CA SER A 173 18.26 -4.81 19.15
C SER A 173 16.92 -4.14 19.48
N GLY A 174 15.84 -4.91 19.64
CA GLY A 174 14.51 -4.41 20.01
C GLY A 174 13.71 -3.77 18.88
N ILE A 175 14.13 -3.91 17.61
CA ILE A 175 13.39 -3.41 16.46
C ILE A 175 12.33 -4.44 16.04
N ASP A 176 11.08 -4.00 15.85
CA ASP A 176 10.04 -4.82 15.20
C ASP A 176 10.45 -5.06 13.75
N PHE A 177 10.91 -6.28 13.46
CA PHE A 177 11.18 -6.72 12.09
C PHE A 177 10.19 -7.80 11.69
N ARG A 178 9.48 -7.59 10.58
CA ARG A 178 8.55 -8.57 10.01
C ARG A 178 8.93 -8.97 8.59
N ILE A 179 8.76 -10.23 8.29
CA ILE A 179 9.02 -10.79 6.96
C ILE A 179 7.67 -10.98 6.26
N LYS A 180 7.56 -10.46 5.03
CA LYS A 180 6.40 -10.65 4.14
C LYS A 180 6.72 -11.71 3.10
N GLU A 181 5.70 -12.45 2.67
CA GLU A 181 5.80 -13.34 1.53
C GLU A 181 6.20 -12.57 0.26
N PHE A 182 7.06 -13.18 -0.57
CA PHE A 182 7.33 -12.68 -1.91
C PHE A 182 6.16 -12.99 -2.85
N LEU A 183 5.77 -11.99 -3.64
CA LEU A 183 4.65 -12.06 -4.56
C LEU A 183 5.16 -11.74 -5.96
N GLY A 184 5.11 -12.71 -6.86
CA GLY A 184 5.56 -12.54 -8.24
C GLY A 184 6.34 -13.72 -8.75
N GLU A 185 6.92 -13.54 -9.93
CA GLU A 185 7.66 -14.59 -10.62
C GLU A 185 9.16 -14.51 -10.28
N TYR A 186 9.77 -15.65 -9.99
CA TYR A 186 11.21 -15.77 -9.85
C TYR A 186 11.66 -17.14 -10.36
N ASN A 187 12.66 -17.16 -11.27
CA ASN A 187 13.19 -18.36 -11.92
C ASN A 187 12.09 -19.28 -12.51
N GLY A 188 11.12 -18.69 -13.23
CA GLY A 188 10.03 -19.43 -13.89
C GLY A 188 8.98 -20.00 -12.93
N ARG A 189 9.07 -19.70 -11.63
CA ARG A 189 8.07 -20.07 -10.63
C ARG A 189 7.34 -18.84 -10.13
N PHE A 190 6.01 -18.92 -10.07
CA PHE A 190 5.18 -17.90 -9.44
C PHE A 190 5.04 -18.17 -7.94
N TRP A 191 5.37 -17.18 -7.13
CA TRP A 191 5.35 -17.20 -5.66
C TRP A 191 4.18 -16.37 -5.13
N GLY A 192 3.70 -16.74 -3.95
CA GLY A 192 2.61 -16.06 -3.25
C GLY A 192 1.41 -16.95 -2.95
N THR A 193 0.63 -16.56 -1.96
CA THR A 193 -0.65 -17.20 -1.62
C THR A 193 -1.81 -16.31 -2.08
N TYR A 194 -2.65 -16.82 -2.99
CA TYR A 194 -3.69 -16.03 -3.68
C TYR A 194 -5.08 -16.66 -3.58
N SER A 195 -6.10 -15.83 -3.46
CA SER A 195 -7.49 -16.28 -3.24
C SER A 195 -8.26 -16.61 -4.52
N TYR A 196 -7.82 -16.11 -5.68
CA TYR A 196 -8.57 -16.20 -6.94
C TYR A 196 -7.75 -16.85 -8.05
N PRO A 197 -7.98 -18.13 -8.39
CA PRO A 197 -7.30 -18.81 -9.49
C PRO A 197 -7.51 -18.10 -10.83
N GLY A 198 -6.45 -17.87 -11.58
CA GLY A 198 -6.53 -17.20 -12.89
C GLY A 198 -6.41 -15.67 -12.84
N SER A 199 -6.55 -15.04 -11.66
CA SER A 199 -6.46 -13.57 -11.49
C SER A 199 -5.12 -12.96 -11.91
N LEU A 200 -4.04 -13.76 -11.91
CA LEU A 200 -2.67 -13.37 -12.26
C LEU A 200 -2.15 -14.11 -13.50
N SER A 201 -3.05 -14.62 -14.36
CA SER A 201 -2.71 -15.42 -15.53
C SER A 201 -2.04 -14.64 -16.67
N LYS A 202 -2.09 -13.30 -16.63
CA LYS A 202 -1.68 -12.39 -17.71
C LYS A 202 -2.40 -12.67 -19.04
N LYS A 203 -3.66 -13.09 -18.96
CA LYS A 203 -4.54 -13.38 -20.09
C LYS A 203 -5.88 -12.71 -19.86
N ASP A 204 -6.52 -12.31 -20.95
CA ASP A 204 -7.91 -11.87 -20.92
C ASP A 204 -8.79 -13.03 -20.45
N ASN A 205 -9.55 -12.80 -19.38
CA ASN A 205 -10.54 -13.75 -18.90
C ASN A 205 -11.94 -13.11 -18.97
N ALA A 206 -12.96 -13.92 -18.68
CA ALA A 206 -14.34 -13.46 -18.63
C ALA A 206 -14.49 -12.25 -17.68
N PRO A 207 -15.31 -11.25 -18.03
CA PRO A 207 -15.61 -10.14 -17.14
C PRO A 207 -16.17 -10.60 -15.79
N VAL A 208 -15.73 -9.93 -14.74
CA VAL A 208 -16.13 -10.18 -13.35
C VAL A 208 -16.72 -8.92 -12.73
N GLN A 209 -17.26 -9.03 -11.53
CA GLN A 209 -17.55 -7.88 -10.69
C GLN A 209 -16.60 -7.87 -9.48
N CYS A 210 -15.92 -6.76 -9.26
CA CYS A 210 -14.99 -6.58 -8.16
C CYS A 210 -15.57 -5.60 -7.14
N ARG A 211 -15.39 -5.88 -5.86
CA ARG A 211 -15.67 -4.95 -4.75
C ARG A 211 -14.46 -4.91 -3.84
N THR A 212 -13.85 -3.75 -3.67
CA THR A 212 -12.64 -3.61 -2.85
C THR A 212 -12.96 -3.08 -1.46
N SER A 213 -12.00 -3.29 -0.56
CA SER A 213 -12.04 -2.78 0.82
C SER A 213 -10.87 -1.81 1.06
N GLU A 214 -10.41 -1.13 0.03
CA GLU A 214 -9.29 -0.20 0.12
C GLU A 214 -9.63 1.11 -0.57
N LEU A 215 -9.23 2.22 0.05
CA LEU A 215 -9.23 3.53 -0.59
C LEU A 215 -7.82 3.79 -1.12
N LEU A 216 -7.64 3.73 -2.43
CA LEU A 216 -6.35 3.97 -3.08
C LEU A 216 -6.41 5.29 -3.84
N ILE A 217 -5.57 6.24 -3.42
CA ILE A 217 -5.52 7.60 -3.98
C ILE A 217 -4.17 7.78 -4.68
N GLY A 218 -4.20 7.90 -6.01
CA GLY A 218 -3.03 8.12 -6.86
C GLY A 218 -2.42 9.53 -6.71
N PRO A 219 -1.24 9.79 -7.29
CA PRO A 219 -0.54 11.08 -7.17
C PRO A 219 -1.36 12.31 -7.59
N GLY A 220 -2.26 12.16 -8.57
CA GLY A 220 -3.17 13.22 -9.00
C GLY A 220 -4.48 13.32 -8.21
N GLY A 221 -4.59 12.66 -7.06
CA GLY A 221 -5.81 12.62 -6.25
C GLY A 221 -6.89 11.70 -6.82
N ASN A 222 -6.60 10.95 -7.88
CA ASN A 222 -7.52 9.99 -8.51
C ASN A 222 -7.77 8.79 -7.58
N LEU A 223 -9.03 8.35 -7.49
CA LEU A 223 -9.41 7.16 -6.73
C LEU A 223 -9.46 5.93 -7.64
N HIS A 224 -8.69 4.90 -7.30
CA HIS A 224 -8.59 3.66 -8.08
C HIS A 224 -9.25 2.50 -7.35
N ARG A 225 -9.88 1.59 -8.09
CA ARG A 225 -10.58 0.44 -7.48
C ARG A 225 -9.58 -0.47 -6.76
N CYS A 226 -8.42 -0.70 -7.36
CA CYS A 226 -7.38 -1.61 -6.88
C CYS A 226 -5.97 -1.14 -7.33
N HIS A 227 -4.90 -1.80 -6.85
CA HIS A 227 -3.53 -1.44 -7.22
C HIS A 227 -3.28 -1.62 -8.71
N SER A 228 -3.86 -2.65 -9.32
CA SER A 228 -3.72 -2.87 -10.77
C SER A 228 -4.26 -1.70 -11.59
N ASP A 229 -5.38 -1.09 -11.16
CA ASP A 229 -5.93 0.09 -11.84
C ASP A 229 -5.03 1.32 -11.65
N LEU A 230 -4.49 1.50 -10.44
CA LEU A 230 -3.60 2.60 -10.12
C LEU A 230 -2.31 2.51 -10.93
N TYR A 231 -1.61 1.37 -10.87
CA TYR A 231 -0.32 1.20 -11.53
C TYR A 231 -0.46 1.07 -13.05
N GLY A 232 -1.53 0.42 -13.53
CA GLY A 232 -1.80 0.28 -14.96
C GLY A 232 -2.42 1.52 -15.61
N GLY A 233 -2.60 2.63 -14.88
CA GLY A 233 -3.19 3.87 -15.41
C GLY A 233 -4.63 3.70 -15.92
N ARG A 234 -5.39 2.76 -15.33
CA ARG A 234 -6.79 2.53 -15.73
C ARG A 234 -7.69 3.62 -15.16
N GLN A 235 -8.84 3.79 -15.81
CA GLN A 235 -9.78 4.86 -15.48
C GLN A 235 -10.14 4.87 -13.99
N PRO A 236 -9.87 5.98 -13.27
CA PRO A 236 -10.28 6.12 -11.88
C PRO A 236 -11.80 6.26 -11.76
N TYR A 237 -12.36 5.91 -10.60
CA TYR A 237 -13.80 5.99 -10.35
C TYR A 237 -14.22 7.28 -9.64
N GLY A 238 -13.28 8.13 -9.26
CA GLY A 238 -13.52 9.40 -8.59
C GLY A 238 -12.25 10.20 -8.37
N SER A 239 -12.37 11.38 -7.76
CA SER A 239 -11.26 12.24 -7.39
C SER A 239 -11.43 12.75 -5.97
N LEU A 240 -10.33 12.82 -5.23
CA LEU A 240 -10.26 13.36 -3.88
C LEU A 240 -10.65 14.85 -3.83
N LEU A 241 -10.48 15.56 -4.95
CA LEU A 241 -10.84 16.97 -5.09
C LEU A 241 -12.31 17.18 -5.50
N ASP A 242 -13.05 16.12 -5.85
CA ASP A 242 -14.47 16.25 -6.18
C ASP A 242 -15.29 16.59 -4.92
N PRO A 243 -15.94 17.77 -4.84
CA PRO A 243 -16.75 18.17 -3.69
C PRO A 243 -17.95 17.23 -3.43
N ALA A 244 -18.38 16.48 -4.44
CA ALA A 244 -19.48 15.52 -4.37
C ALA A 244 -19.01 14.07 -4.16
N LEU A 245 -17.70 13.83 -3.96
CA LEU A 245 -17.16 12.48 -3.79
C LEU A 245 -17.91 11.68 -2.71
N VAL A 246 -18.40 10.51 -3.10
CA VAL A 246 -18.95 9.49 -2.22
C VAL A 246 -18.16 8.20 -2.42
N VAL A 247 -17.62 7.65 -1.32
CA VAL A 247 -16.93 6.36 -1.34
C VAL A 247 -17.94 5.27 -1.01
N GLU A 248 -18.34 4.51 -2.03
CA GLU A 248 -19.33 3.44 -1.90
C GLU A 248 -18.69 2.07 -1.73
N ASP A 249 -19.47 1.15 -1.16
CA ASP A 249 -19.08 -0.22 -0.92
C ASP A 249 -19.84 -1.21 -1.82
N ILE A 250 -19.58 -1.14 -3.12
CA ILE A 250 -20.37 -1.86 -4.13
C ILE A 250 -19.51 -2.63 -5.13
N PHE A 251 -20.11 -3.66 -5.72
CA PHE A 251 -19.53 -4.40 -6.83
C PHE A 251 -19.54 -3.55 -8.10
N ARG A 252 -18.38 -3.45 -8.75
CA ARG A 252 -18.17 -2.72 -10.00
C ARG A 252 -17.76 -3.70 -11.10
N PRO A 253 -18.27 -3.56 -12.35
CA PRO A 253 -17.80 -4.36 -13.47
C PRO A 253 -16.29 -4.22 -13.67
N CYS A 254 -15.62 -5.32 -14.01
CA CYS A 254 -14.19 -5.37 -14.30
C CYS A 254 -13.94 -6.35 -15.45
N ASP A 255 -13.31 -5.84 -16.50
CA ASP A 255 -12.86 -6.58 -17.68
C ASP A 255 -11.37 -6.98 -17.60
N ALA A 256 -10.64 -6.51 -16.59
CA ALA A 256 -9.22 -6.77 -16.41
C ALA A 256 -8.90 -8.04 -15.59
N TYR A 257 -9.85 -8.98 -15.47
CA TYR A 257 -9.60 -10.21 -14.72
C TYR A 257 -8.53 -11.05 -15.44
N GLY A 258 -7.49 -11.46 -14.70
CA GLY A 258 -6.27 -12.07 -15.26
C GLY A 258 -5.06 -11.16 -15.26
N PHE A 259 -5.29 -9.85 -15.15
CA PHE A 259 -4.26 -8.83 -15.00
C PHE A 259 -4.35 -8.13 -13.65
N CYS A 260 -4.84 -8.83 -12.61
CA CYS A 260 -4.87 -8.26 -11.26
C CYS A 260 -3.45 -8.01 -10.74
N ASN A 261 -3.31 -7.15 -9.73
CA ASN A 261 -2.04 -6.98 -9.05
C ASN A 261 -1.96 -7.99 -7.88
N PRO A 262 -0.81 -8.66 -7.63
CA PRO A 262 -0.68 -9.62 -6.55
C PRO A 262 -1.02 -9.04 -5.16
N CYS A 263 -0.83 -7.74 -4.94
CA CYS A 263 -1.22 -7.09 -3.68
C CYS A 263 -2.73 -7.06 -3.43
N ASP A 264 -3.53 -7.07 -4.49
CA ASP A 264 -4.99 -7.02 -4.41
C ASP A 264 -5.58 -8.40 -4.07
N VAL A 265 -5.02 -9.47 -4.64
CA VAL A 265 -5.59 -10.83 -4.62
C VAL A 265 -4.89 -11.80 -3.68
N LYS A 266 -3.82 -11.37 -3.00
CA LYS A 266 -3.15 -12.19 -1.97
C LYS A 266 -4.01 -12.42 -0.75
N THR A 267 -3.76 -13.53 -0.07
CA THR A 267 -4.25 -13.77 1.28
C THR A 267 -3.34 -13.06 2.27
N LYS A 268 -3.92 -12.21 3.12
CA LYS A 268 -3.20 -11.39 4.10
C LYS A 268 -4.00 -11.26 5.39
N THR A 269 -3.42 -10.57 6.36
CA THR A 269 -4.15 -10.14 7.56
C THR A 269 -5.02 -8.93 7.25
N ASN A 270 -6.21 -8.85 7.84
CA ASN A 270 -6.99 -7.62 7.85
C ASN A 270 -6.41 -6.60 8.85
N ARG A 271 -7.02 -5.42 8.93
CA ARG A 271 -6.59 -4.37 9.88
C ARG A 271 -6.60 -4.82 11.35
N PHE A 272 -7.43 -5.80 11.71
CA PHE A 272 -7.53 -6.40 13.05
C PHE A 272 -6.50 -7.52 13.30
N GLN A 273 -5.57 -7.74 12.36
CA GLN A 273 -4.55 -8.79 12.39
C GLN A 273 -5.11 -10.22 12.25
N GLU A 274 -6.32 -10.38 11.72
CA GLU A 274 -6.90 -11.69 11.44
C GLU A 274 -6.49 -12.16 10.04
N PHE A 275 -5.91 -13.35 9.94
CA PHE A 275 -5.49 -13.95 8.67
C PHE A 275 -6.67 -14.47 7.84
N GLY A 276 -6.52 -14.52 6.52
CA GLY A 276 -7.55 -15.01 5.59
C GLY A 276 -8.28 -13.91 4.82
N HIS A 277 -7.81 -12.66 4.90
CA HIS A 277 -8.38 -11.52 4.20
C HIS A 277 -7.76 -11.31 2.81
N THR A 278 -8.58 -10.82 1.87
CA THR A 278 -8.16 -10.36 0.54
C THR A 278 -8.79 -8.99 0.27
N SER A 279 -8.06 -8.08 -0.38
CA SER A 279 -8.49 -6.70 -0.57
C SER A 279 -9.74 -6.57 -1.43
N VAL A 280 -9.91 -7.52 -2.34
CA VAL A 280 -10.99 -7.57 -3.33
C VAL A 280 -11.86 -8.79 -3.11
N ASP A 281 -13.17 -8.59 -3.15
CA ASP A 281 -14.14 -9.65 -3.38
C ASP A 281 -14.41 -9.70 -4.90
N ILE A 282 -14.27 -10.86 -5.51
CA ILE A 282 -14.56 -11.08 -6.94
C ILE A 282 -15.79 -11.97 -7.10
N ARG A 283 -16.77 -11.52 -7.88
CA ARG A 283 -17.92 -12.31 -8.32
C ARG A 283 -17.77 -12.63 -9.81
N PHE A 284 -17.84 -13.90 -10.12
CA PHE A 284 -17.91 -14.39 -11.48
C PHE A 284 -19.36 -14.36 -11.94
N SER A 285 -19.60 -14.00 -13.19
CA SER A 285 -20.93 -14.11 -13.79
C SER A 285 -21.31 -15.60 -13.85
N GLU A 286 -22.45 -15.98 -13.29
CA GLU A 286 -22.98 -17.34 -13.47
C GLU A 286 -23.47 -17.50 -14.93
N ASN A 287 -22.70 -18.22 -15.76
CA ASN A 287 -23.03 -18.98 -16.99
C ASN A 287 -21.74 -19.11 -17.82
N GLU A 288 -21.14 -20.29 -18.04
CA GLU A 288 -21.69 -21.45 -18.75
C GLU A 288 -21.40 -22.80 -18.06
N GLY A 289 -22.42 -23.66 -17.98
CA GLY A 289 -22.25 -25.12 -18.09
C GLY A 289 -21.87 -25.89 -16.82
N SER A 290 -22.90 -26.45 -16.19
CA SER A 290 -22.82 -27.77 -15.55
C SER A 290 -22.00 -28.76 -16.41
N MET A 291 -20.81 -29.15 -15.96
CA MET A 291 -20.21 -30.43 -16.38
C MET A 291 -20.89 -31.56 -15.61
N GLU A 292 -22.15 -31.83 -15.94
CA GLU A 292 -22.68 -33.19 -15.88
C GLU A 292 -22.16 -33.91 -17.13
N GLY A 293 -21.31 -34.93 -16.93
CA GLY A 293 -20.89 -35.81 -18.03
C GLY A 293 -19.48 -36.37 -17.93
N MET A 294 -19.21 -37.21 -16.93
CA MET A 294 -18.25 -38.30 -17.13
C MET A 294 -19.05 -39.57 -17.42
N PRO A 295 -18.95 -40.16 -18.63
CA PRO A 295 -19.42 -41.51 -18.83
C PRO A 295 -18.50 -42.49 -18.10
N SER A 296 -19.17 -43.47 -17.49
CA SER A 296 -18.71 -44.73 -16.86
C SER A 296 -17.30 -45.20 -17.16
#